data_AF-A0A966SQF4-F1
#
_entry.id   AF-A0A966SQF4-F1
#
_cell.length_a   1.000
_cell.length_b   1.000
_cell.length_c   1.000
_cell.angle_alpha   90.00
_cell.angle_beta   90.00
_cell.angle_gamma   90.00
#
_symmetry.space_group_name_H-M   'P 1'
#
loop_
_entity.id
_entity.type
_entity.pdbx_description
1 polymer ?
#
loop_
_entity_poly.entity_id
_entity_poly.type
_entity_poly.pdbx_seq_one_letter_code
_entity_poly.pdbx_strand_id
1 'polypeptide(L)'
;MSATDWNVLLVGGEAEGSRVQALAEALPSSRVTVMQSQPLAEVAKRLRHCLGFVGHDSGITHLAAAVGLTGLALWADTSEAVWHPRSPAFRVLRSADGLAHLSPETAFNVLKNVLSVRPS
;
A
#
# COMPACT_ATOMS: atom_id res chain seq x y z
N MET A 1 3.96 -19.40 -6.03
CA MET A 1 4.15 -18.29 -5.08
C MET A 1 5.36 -17.49 -5.51
N SER A 2 5.15 -16.27 -6.01
CA SER A 2 6.21 -15.34 -6.35
C SER A 2 6.72 -14.63 -5.08
N ALA A 3 8.02 -14.71 -4.81
CA ALA A 3 8.67 -14.15 -3.63
C ALA A 3 9.46 -12.87 -3.94
N THR A 4 9.81 -12.12 -2.89
CA THR A 4 10.76 -10.98 -2.95
C THR A 4 11.62 -10.92 -1.69
N ASP A 5 12.72 -10.18 -1.81
CA ASP A 5 13.59 -9.80 -0.69
C ASP A 5 13.24 -8.42 -0.12
N TRP A 6 12.04 -7.90 -0.40
CA TRP A 6 11.62 -6.58 0.10
C TRP A 6 11.38 -6.58 1.61
N ASN A 7 11.83 -5.52 2.26
CA ASN A 7 11.41 -5.17 3.61
C ASN A 7 10.05 -4.46 3.56
N VAL A 8 9.17 -4.79 4.49
CA VAL A 8 7.79 -4.32 4.57
C VAL A 8 7.65 -3.32 5.71
N LEU A 9 7.19 -2.12 5.38
CA LEU A 9 6.69 -1.16 6.36
C LEU A 9 5.17 -1.32 6.46
N LEU A 10 4.67 -1.77 7.61
CA LEU A 10 3.24 -1.83 7.90
C LEU A 10 2.81 -0.56 8.63
N VAL A 11 1.82 0.13 8.07
CA VAL A 11 1.25 1.35 8.66
C VAL A 11 -0.21 1.08 9.04
N GLY A 12 -0.61 1.46 10.24
CA GLY A 12 -2.00 1.39 10.67
C GLY A 12 -2.33 2.45 11.72
N GLY A 13 -3.62 2.79 11.82
CA GLY A 13 -4.14 3.71 12.81
C GLY A 13 -4.54 3.00 14.10
N GLU A 14 -5.21 3.76 14.96
CA GLU A 14 -5.69 3.30 16.27
C GLU A 14 -6.75 2.19 16.14
N ALA A 15 -7.56 2.23 15.07
CA ALA A 15 -8.63 1.27 14.83
C ALA A 15 -8.15 -0.07 14.24
N GLU A 16 -6.92 -0.13 13.71
CA GLU A 16 -6.40 -1.30 12.99
C GLU A 16 -5.46 -2.18 13.82
N GLY A 17 -5.31 -1.92 15.12
CA GLY A 17 -4.23 -2.50 15.92
C GLY A 17 -4.12 -4.03 15.89
N SER A 18 -5.20 -4.76 16.17
CA SER A 18 -5.17 -6.23 16.15
C SER A 18 -4.90 -6.80 14.76
N ARG A 19 -5.35 -6.12 13.70
CA ARG A 19 -5.16 -6.54 12.30
C ARG A 19 -3.71 -6.34 11.83
N VAL A 20 -3.12 -5.20 12.18
CA VAL A 20 -1.72 -4.89 11.85
C VAL A 20 -0.78 -5.85 12.56
N GLN A 21 -1.05 -6.12 13.84
CA GLN A 21 -0.24 -7.05 14.63
C GLN A 21 -0.30 -8.48 14.05
N ALA A 22 -1.49 -8.98 13.74
CA ALA A 22 -1.64 -10.31 13.13
C ALA A 22 -0.90 -10.43 11.79
N LEU A 23 -0.91 -9.36 10.97
CA LEU A 23 -0.17 -9.34 9.71
C LEU A 23 1.35 -9.29 9.94
N ALA A 24 1.82 -8.54 10.93
CA ALA A 24 3.24 -8.46 11.27
C ALA A 24 3.78 -9.81 11.74
N GLU A 25 3.01 -10.56 12.54
CA GLU A 25 3.37 -11.90 13.03
C GLU A 25 3.45 -12.96 11.92
N ALA A 26 2.71 -12.77 10.83
CA ALA A 26 2.79 -13.63 9.65
C ALA A 26 4.04 -13.39 8.78
N LEU A 27 4.82 -12.33 9.06
CA LEU A 27 6.01 -11.96 8.31
C LEU A 27 7.30 -12.21 9.13
N PRO A 28 8.44 -12.51 8.47
CA PRO A 28 9.72 -12.58 9.17
C PRO A 28 10.02 -11.27 9.88
N SER A 29 10.29 -11.32 11.19
CA SER A 29 10.55 -10.14 12.03
C SER A 29 11.75 -9.30 11.55
N SER A 30 12.71 -9.93 10.88
CA SER A 30 13.86 -9.25 10.26
C SER A 30 13.50 -8.39 9.04
N ARG A 31 12.30 -8.54 8.48
CA ARG A 31 11.85 -7.86 7.26
C ARG A 31 10.61 -7.01 7.46
N VAL A 32 10.06 -6.92 8.67
CA VAL A 32 8.85 -6.13 8.93
C VAL A 32 9.12 -5.04 9.96
N THR A 33 8.69 -3.82 9.65
CA THR A 33 8.65 -2.70 10.59
C THR A 33 7.22 -2.23 10.71
N VAL A 34 6.74 -2.04 11.94
CA VAL A 34 5.36 -1.59 12.20
C VAL A 34 5.37 -0.13 12.66
N MET A 35 4.53 0.69 12.04
CA MET A 35 4.22 2.05 12.46
C MET A 35 2.73 2.13 12.76
N GLN A 36 2.39 1.92 14.02
CA GLN A 36 1.02 2.01 14.50
C GLN A 36 0.79 3.35 15.23
N SER A 37 -0.31 4.02 14.88
CA SER A 37 -0.76 5.28 15.50
C SER A 37 0.34 6.36 15.57
N GLN A 38 1.18 6.41 14.54
CA GLN A 38 2.28 7.38 14.46
C GLN A 38 1.78 8.72 13.89
N PRO A 39 2.40 9.86 14.27
CA PRO A 39 2.08 11.15 13.66
C PRO A 39 2.24 11.10 12.14
N LEU A 40 1.30 11.72 11.41
CA LEU A 40 1.30 11.69 9.94
C LEU A 40 2.61 12.21 9.32
N ALA A 41 3.26 13.19 9.96
CA ALA A 41 4.56 13.69 9.51
C ALA A 41 5.67 12.63 9.55
N GLU A 42 5.68 11.77 10.58
CA GLU A 42 6.65 10.67 10.69
C GLU A 42 6.33 9.54 9.71
N VAL A 43 5.05 9.22 9.53
CA VAL A 43 4.60 8.27 8.50
C VAL A 43 5.03 8.77 7.12
N ALA A 44 4.74 10.03 6.80
CA ALA A 44 5.13 10.66 5.54
C ALA A 44 6.63 10.55 5.32
N LYS A 45 7.44 10.92 6.33
CA LYS A 45 8.90 10.85 6.29
C LYS A 45 9.42 9.45 5.99
N ARG A 46 8.83 8.41 6.60
CA ARG A 46 9.21 7.01 6.37
C ARG A 46 8.81 6.54 4.98
N LEU A 47 7.61 6.90 4.53
CA LEU A 47 7.10 6.56 3.20
C LEU A 47 8.04 7.05 2.08
N ARG A 48 8.63 8.25 2.19
CA ARG A 48 9.54 8.79 1.14
C ARG A 48 10.77 7.92 0.86
N HIS A 49 11.10 7.00 1.76
CA HIS A 49 12.22 6.08 1.62
C HIS A 49 11.82 4.68 1.15
N CYS A 50 10.52 4.44 0.95
CA CYS A 50 10.02 3.17 0.43
C CYS A 50 10.22 3.09 -1.08
N LEU A 51 10.38 1.86 -1.59
CA LEU A 51 10.41 1.60 -3.03
C LEU A 51 9.03 1.82 -3.66
N GLY A 52 7.97 1.45 -2.95
CA GLY A 52 6.60 1.53 -3.42
C GLY A 52 5.59 1.35 -2.30
N PHE A 53 4.32 1.50 -2.65
CA PHE A 53 3.20 1.43 -1.71
C PHE A 53 2.08 0.52 -2.23
N VAL A 54 1.43 -0.22 -1.32
CA VAL A 54 0.15 -0.87 -1.56
C VAL A 54 -0.79 -0.60 -0.38
N GLY A 55 -2.02 -0.21 -0.68
CA GLY A 55 -3.02 0.09 0.34
C GLY A 55 -4.41 0.22 -0.26
N HIS A 56 -5.43 0.33 0.58
CA HIS A 56 -6.82 0.56 0.13
C HIS A 56 -7.12 2.06 0.02
N ASP A 57 -8.33 2.43 -0.41
CA ASP A 57 -8.81 3.81 -0.34
C ASP A 57 -8.76 4.33 1.12
N SER A 58 -7.75 5.15 1.43
CA SER A 58 -7.45 5.65 2.77
C SER A 58 -6.58 6.91 2.72
N GLY A 59 -6.60 7.69 3.80
CA GLY A 59 -5.73 8.86 3.95
C GLY A 59 -4.23 8.55 3.82
N ILE A 60 -3.79 7.35 4.22
CA ILE A 60 -2.38 6.94 4.07
C ILE A 60 -2.01 6.69 2.61
N THR A 61 -2.93 6.15 1.81
CA THR A 61 -2.74 5.98 0.36
C THR A 61 -2.59 7.35 -0.33
N HIS A 62 -3.40 8.33 0.06
CA HIS A 62 -3.24 9.70 -0.41
C HIS A 62 -1.92 10.33 0.04
N LEU A 63 -1.52 10.09 1.29
CA LEU A 63 -0.24 10.58 1.81
C LEU A 63 0.95 9.98 1.03
N ALA A 64 0.92 8.67 0.76
CA ALA A 64 1.93 7.99 -0.05
C ALA A 64 2.02 8.59 -1.46
N ALA A 65 0.88 8.85 -2.11
CA ALA A 65 0.84 9.53 -3.40
C ALA A 65 1.40 10.97 -3.32
N ALA A 66 1.06 11.72 -2.27
CA ALA A 66 1.51 13.09 -2.08
C ALA A 66 3.02 13.22 -1.84
N VAL A 67 3.65 12.21 -1.24
CA VAL A 67 5.12 12.17 -1.08
C VAL A 67 5.85 11.62 -2.31
N GLY A 68 5.14 11.36 -3.41
CA GLY A 68 5.72 10.97 -4.69
C GLY A 68 6.04 9.48 -4.82
N LEU A 69 5.50 8.62 -3.96
CA LEU A 69 5.68 7.18 -4.13
C LEU A 69 5.00 6.69 -5.40
N THR A 70 5.56 5.62 -5.94
CA THR A 70 4.89 4.76 -6.90
C THR A 70 4.06 3.73 -6.12
N GLY A 71 2.82 3.48 -6.52
CA GLY A 71 1.96 2.65 -5.69
C GLY A 71 0.74 2.05 -6.36
N LEU A 72 0.11 1.16 -5.62
CA LEU A 72 -1.08 0.43 -5.99
C LEU A 72 -2.18 0.68 -4.95
N ALA A 73 -3.28 1.28 -5.40
CA ALA A 73 -4.48 1.46 -4.57
C ALA A 73 -5.48 0.34 -4.87
N LEU A 74 -5.77 -0.49 -3.86
CA LEU A 74 -6.78 -1.54 -3.91
C LEU A 74 -8.16 -0.92 -3.67
N TRP A 75 -8.99 -0.91 -4.69
CA TRP A 75 -10.22 -0.12 -4.70
C TRP A 75 -11.45 -1.01 -4.71
N ALA A 76 -12.36 -0.73 -3.77
CA ALA A 76 -13.68 -1.36 -3.68
C ALA A 76 -14.73 -0.44 -4.32
N ASP A 77 -15.80 -0.12 -3.60
CA ASP A 77 -17.01 0.50 -4.17
C ASP A 77 -17.03 2.05 -4.10
N THR A 78 -15.98 2.69 -3.57
CA THR A 78 -15.92 4.15 -3.49
C THR A 78 -15.69 4.79 -4.86
N SER A 79 -16.31 5.94 -5.11
CA SER A 79 -16.21 6.63 -6.40
C SER A 79 -14.78 7.10 -6.70
N GLU A 80 -14.11 6.41 -7.63
CA GLU A 80 -12.78 6.76 -8.13
C GLU A 80 -12.72 8.16 -8.71
N ALA A 81 -13.75 8.55 -9.46
CA ALA A 81 -13.83 9.85 -10.11
C ALA A 81 -13.69 11.00 -9.10
N VAL A 82 -14.03 10.76 -7.84
CA VAL A 82 -13.95 11.74 -6.76
C VAL A 82 -12.69 11.55 -5.91
N TRP A 83 -12.32 10.31 -5.59
CA TRP A 83 -11.37 10.00 -4.51
C TRP A 83 -10.06 9.35 -4.96
N HIS A 84 -9.80 9.13 -6.24
CA HIS A 84 -8.53 8.50 -6.64
C HIS A 84 -7.30 9.32 -6.21
N PRO A 85 -6.17 8.67 -5.88
CA PRO A 85 -4.93 9.37 -5.61
C PRO A 85 -4.52 10.18 -6.85
N ARG A 86 -4.35 11.49 -6.68
CA ARG A 86 -3.95 12.40 -7.76
C ARG A 86 -2.45 12.31 -8.06
N SER A 87 -1.96 11.10 -8.32
CA SER A 87 -0.58 10.84 -8.71
C SER A 87 -0.57 9.89 -9.91
N PRO A 88 0.08 10.24 -11.04
CA PRO A 88 0.21 9.35 -12.18
C PRO A 88 1.06 8.10 -11.86
N ALA A 89 1.83 8.14 -10.76
CA ALA A 89 2.62 7.01 -10.27
C ALA A 89 1.77 6.02 -9.44
N PHE A 90 0.50 6.33 -9.18
CA PHE A 90 -0.42 5.43 -8.50
C PHE A 90 -1.38 4.78 -9.49
N ARG A 91 -1.45 3.45 -9.46
CA ARG A 91 -2.44 2.68 -10.20
C ARG A 91 -3.55 2.21 -9.28
N VAL A 92 -4.77 2.30 -9.78
CA VAL A 92 -5.95 1.76 -9.11
C VAL A 92 -6.19 0.33 -9.61
N LEU A 93 -6.33 -0.61 -8.68
CA LEU A 93 -6.65 -2.01 -8.97
C LEU A 93 -8.00 -2.36 -8.38
N ARG A 94 -8.86 -2.93 -9.23
CA ARG A 94 -10.25 -3.27 -8.94
C ARG A 94 -10.52 -4.70 -9.37
N SER A 95 -11.54 -5.30 -8.79
CA SER A 95 -12.14 -6.54 -9.29
C SER A 95 -13.60 -6.27 -9.60
N ALA A 96 -14.09 -6.79 -10.72
CA ALA A 96 -15.50 -6.65 -11.11
C ALA A 96 -16.45 -7.28 -10.09
N ASP A 97 -15.99 -8.34 -9.41
CA ASP A 97 -16.74 -9.06 -8.37
C ASP A 97 -16.45 -8.51 -6.96
N GLY A 98 -15.84 -7.33 -6.86
CA GLY A 98 -15.47 -6.70 -5.59
C GLY A 98 -14.12 -7.15 -5.03
N LEU A 99 -13.58 -6.36 -4.09
CA LEU A 99 -12.20 -6.48 -3.62
C LEU A 99 -11.87 -7.84 -2.99
N ALA A 100 -12.85 -8.54 -2.41
CA ALA A 100 -12.67 -9.87 -1.83
C ALA A 100 -12.24 -10.93 -2.87
N HIS A 101 -12.55 -10.70 -4.15
CA HIS A 101 -12.18 -11.59 -5.26
C HIS A 101 -10.82 -11.23 -5.87
N LEU A 102 -10.17 -10.15 -5.39
CA LEU A 102 -8.84 -9.79 -5.83
C LEU A 102 -7.79 -10.64 -5.11
N SER A 103 -7.10 -11.51 -5.85
CA SER A 103 -6.07 -12.35 -5.25
C SER A 103 -4.83 -11.54 -4.83
N PRO A 104 -4.17 -11.90 -3.71
CA PRO A 104 -2.88 -11.29 -3.34
C PRO A 104 -1.81 -11.42 -4.43
N GLU A 105 -1.83 -12.51 -5.20
CA GLU A 105 -0.90 -12.74 -6.32
C GLU A 105 -1.11 -11.75 -7.47
N THR A 106 -2.37 -11.46 -7.82
CA THR A 106 -2.69 -10.42 -8.80
C THR A 106 -2.18 -9.05 -8.36
N ALA A 107 -2.47 -8.67 -7.10
CA ALA A 107 -2.02 -7.39 -6.55
C ALA A 107 -0.49 -7.30 -6.54
N PHE A 108 0.19 -8.38 -6.15
CA PHE A 108 1.64 -8.46 -6.11
C PHE A 108 2.28 -8.34 -7.51
N ASN A 109 1.76 -9.06 -8.51
CA ASN A 109 2.27 -9.00 -9.88
C ASN A 109 2.08 -7.60 -10.48
N VAL A 110 0.93 -6.98 -10.23
CA VAL A 110 0.67 -5.60 -10.64
C VAL A 110 1.68 -4.66 -9.98
N LEU A 111 1.86 -4.74 -8.66
CA LEU A 111 2.81 -3.89 -7.93
C LEU A 111 4.23 -4.02 -8.50
N LYS A 112 4.72 -5.25 -8.73
CA LYS A 112 6.04 -5.47 -9.36
C LYS A 112 6.18 -4.78 -10.71
N ASN A 113 5.16 -4.87 -11.55
CA ASN A 113 5.16 -4.23 -12.86
C ASN A 113 5.24 -2.71 -12.73
N VAL A 114 4.46 -2.11 -11.82
CA VAL A 114 4.49 -0.66 -11.59
C VAL A 114 5.87 -0.21 -11.10
N LEU A 115 6.48 -0.94 -10.18
CA LEU A 115 7.80 -0.60 -9.64
C LEU A 115 8.95 -0.83 -10.62
N SER A 116 8.75 -1.65 -11.66
CA SER A 116 9.76 -1.90 -12.70
C SER A 116 9.77 -0.81 -13.78
N VAL A 117 8.65 -0.09 -13.94
CA VAL A 117 8.54 1.03 -14.87
C VAL A 117 8.95 2.30 -14.14
N ARG A 118 10.17 2.78 -14.38
CA ARG A 118 10.57 4.10 -13.85
C ARG A 118 9.66 5.17 -14.47
N PRO A 119 9.05 6.06 -13.67
CA PRO A 119 8.44 7.25 -14.23
C PRO A 119 9.54 8.08 -14.91
N SER A 120 9.37 8.31 -16.22
CA SER A 120 10.22 9.13 -17.07
C SER A 120 10.18 10.61 -16.69
#